data_AF-A0A261XU25-F1
#
_entry.id   AF-A0A261XU25-F1
#
_cell.length_a   1.000
_cell.length_b   1.000
_cell.length_c   1.000
_cell.angle_alpha   90.00
_cell.angle_beta   90.00
_cell.angle_gamma   90.00
#
_symmetry.space_group_name_H-M   'P 1'
#
loop_
_entity.id
_entity.type
_entity.pdbx_description
1 polymer ?
#
loop_
_entity_poly.entity_id
_entity_poly.type
_entity_poly.pdbx_seq_one_letter_code
_entity_poly.pdbx_strand_id
1 'polypeptide(L)'
;MGAKKVPAEFEEIEVQSIRAGRKMGLCTLNELRRFFHLKEYESYREMVTTPGLPPDEIVIKELEKHYGKDGINKVELYPGVVIEAAKNDGLSLPYTSSRAILADATNLLRNDRFYVDGINPHDLTTWGYEYANSGGSVFSKMILNCLPEWKEVVGKQAEELLISPFKVPNM
;
A
#
# COMPACT_ATOMS: atom_id res chain seq x y z
N MET A 1 -7.33 -3.38 -3.11
CA MET A 1 -7.98 -2.08 -3.41
C MET A 1 -8.70 -2.16 -4.76
N GLY A 2 -9.55 -1.20 -5.08
CA GLY A 2 -10.32 -1.17 -6.33
C GLY A 2 -11.67 -0.50 -6.14
N ALA A 3 -12.32 -0.15 -7.25
CA ALA A 3 -13.64 0.47 -7.20
C ALA A 3 -14.65 -0.41 -6.42
N LYS A 4 -15.50 0.23 -5.61
CA LYS A 4 -16.51 -0.42 -4.75
C LYS A 4 -15.94 -1.33 -3.64
N LYS A 5 -14.68 -1.15 -3.25
CA LYS A 5 -14.06 -1.88 -2.13
C LYS A 5 -14.05 -1.11 -0.81
N VAL A 6 -14.46 0.16 -0.81
CA VAL A 6 -14.55 1.00 0.38
C VAL A 6 -15.98 0.91 0.94
N PRO A 7 -16.18 0.57 2.24
CA PRO A 7 -17.49 0.56 2.89
C PRO A 7 -18.13 1.97 2.92
N ALA A 8 -19.46 2.03 2.95
CA ALA A 8 -20.19 3.31 2.94
C ALA A 8 -19.91 4.15 4.19
N GLU A 9 -19.59 3.51 5.32
CA GLU A 9 -19.26 4.15 6.60
C GLU A 9 -17.99 5.01 6.51
N PHE A 10 -17.13 4.78 5.51
CA PHE A 10 -15.89 5.54 5.29
C PHE A 10 -16.06 6.70 4.31
N GLU A 11 -17.28 7.03 3.87
CA GLU A 11 -17.54 8.12 2.93
C GLU A 11 -16.89 9.45 3.36
N GLU A 12 -17.07 9.86 4.61
CA GLU A 12 -16.50 11.13 5.10
C GLU A 12 -14.97 11.10 5.07
N ILE A 13 -14.35 9.94 5.35
CA ILE A 13 -12.90 9.77 5.30
C ILE A 13 -12.40 9.95 3.86
N GLU A 14 -13.07 9.35 2.88
CA GLU A 14 -12.74 9.49 1.46
C GLU A 14 -12.87 10.94 0.98
N VAL A 15 -13.95 11.63 1.35
CA VAL A 15 -14.18 13.05 1.01
C VAL A 15 -13.10 13.95 1.61
N GLN A 16 -12.73 13.73 2.87
CA GLN A 16 -11.68 14.50 3.53
C GLN A 16 -10.31 14.22 2.92
N SER A 17 -10.01 12.99 2.53
CA SER A 17 -8.77 12.65 1.83
C SER A 17 -8.65 13.34 0.47
N ILE A 18 -9.75 13.41 -0.31
CA ILE A 18 -9.78 14.18 -1.57
C ILE A 18 -9.52 15.67 -1.29
N ARG A 19 -10.20 16.26 -0.30
CA ARG A 19 -10.00 17.67 0.08
C ARG A 19 -8.57 17.96 0.53
N ALA A 20 -7.98 17.06 1.32
CA ALA A 20 -6.61 17.15 1.78
C ALA A 20 -5.63 17.10 0.60
N GLY A 21 -5.82 16.18 -0.34
CA GLY A 21 -5.01 16.08 -1.55
C GLY A 21 -5.04 17.36 -2.39
N ARG A 22 -6.21 17.95 -2.57
CA ARG A 22 -6.37 19.26 -3.25
C ARG A 22 -5.66 20.38 -2.50
N LYS A 23 -5.79 20.44 -1.17
CA LYS A 23 -5.14 21.46 -0.32
C LYS A 23 -3.61 21.36 -0.36
N MET A 24 -3.08 20.15 -0.43
CA MET A 24 -1.64 19.88 -0.58
C MET A 24 -1.12 20.13 -2.00
N GLY A 25 -2.02 20.33 -2.97
CA GLY A 25 -1.64 20.52 -4.38
C GLY A 25 -1.05 19.25 -4.99
N LEU A 26 -1.59 18.08 -4.65
CA LEU A 26 -1.15 16.81 -5.24
C LEU A 26 -1.38 16.80 -6.76
N CYS A 27 -0.52 16.07 -7.47
CA CYS A 27 -0.61 15.87 -8.91
C CYS A 27 -1.83 15.01 -9.30
N THR A 28 -2.06 14.87 -10.60
CA THR A 28 -3.01 13.90 -11.14
C THR A 28 -2.40 12.51 -11.23
N LEU A 29 -3.24 11.48 -11.41
CA LEU A 29 -2.77 10.10 -11.54
C LEU A 29 -1.81 9.94 -12.72
N ASN A 30 -2.13 10.52 -13.89
CA ASN A 30 -1.27 10.43 -15.08
C ASN A 30 0.04 11.21 -14.90
N GLU A 31 0.03 12.34 -14.20
CA GLU A 31 1.27 13.05 -13.87
C GLU A 31 2.20 12.20 -12.99
N LEU A 32 1.66 11.49 -11.99
CA LEU A 32 2.46 10.58 -11.17
C LEU A 32 2.99 9.39 -11.99
N ARG A 33 2.15 8.81 -12.85
CA ARG A 33 2.56 7.71 -13.73
C ARG A 33 3.69 8.13 -14.67
N ARG A 34 3.58 9.31 -15.27
CA ARG A 34 4.63 9.89 -16.11
C ARG A 34 5.93 10.11 -15.33
N PHE A 35 5.85 10.61 -14.09
CA PHE A 35 7.01 10.77 -13.21
C PHE A 35 7.74 9.44 -12.96
N PHE A 36 7.01 8.33 -12.79
CA PHE A 36 7.58 6.99 -12.62
C PHE A 36 7.87 6.25 -13.95
N HIS A 37 7.80 6.94 -15.09
CA HIS A 37 7.97 6.34 -16.43
C HIS A 37 7.01 5.17 -16.71
N LEU A 38 5.80 5.24 -16.17
CA LEU A 38 4.72 4.30 -16.42
C LEU A 38 3.88 4.79 -17.60
N LYS A 39 3.21 3.86 -18.30
CA LYS A 39 2.26 4.20 -19.37
C LYS A 39 1.13 5.05 -18.80
N GLU A 40 0.95 6.28 -19.26
CA GLU A 40 -0.21 7.10 -18.93
C GLU A 40 -1.50 6.40 -19.41
N TYR A 41 -2.60 6.56 -18.66
CA TYR A 41 -3.89 6.04 -19.08
C TYR A 41 -4.51 6.91 -20.16
N GLU A 42 -4.98 6.29 -21.23
CA GLU A 42 -5.61 6.99 -22.35
C GLU A 42 -7.15 7.05 -22.20
N SER A 43 -7.72 6.19 -21.36
CA SER A 43 -9.17 6.16 -21.09
C SER A 43 -9.50 5.66 -19.68
N TYR A 44 -10.69 6.02 -19.18
CA TYR A 44 -11.19 5.48 -17.91
C TYR A 44 -11.31 3.96 -17.94
N ARG A 45 -11.72 3.40 -19.09
CA ARG A 45 -11.82 1.95 -19.30
C ARG A 45 -10.48 1.28 -19.05
N GLU A 46 -9.40 1.81 -19.61
CA GLU A 46 -8.05 1.26 -19.40
C GLU A 46 -7.64 1.31 -17.91
N MET A 47 -7.92 2.43 -17.23
CA MET A 47 -7.58 2.65 -15.83
C MET A 47 -8.25 1.64 -14.86
N VAL A 48 -9.51 1.29 -15.11
CA VAL A 48 -10.32 0.46 -14.19
C VAL A 48 -10.41 -1.01 -14.61
N THR A 49 -9.87 -1.39 -15.77
CA THR A 49 -9.92 -2.77 -16.25
C THR A 49 -8.76 -3.59 -15.69
N THR A 50 -9.10 -4.67 -14.99
CA THR A 50 -8.11 -5.70 -14.63
C THR A 50 -8.00 -6.71 -15.77
N PRO A 51 -6.78 -7.13 -16.19
CA PRO A 51 -6.63 -8.16 -17.21
C PRO A 51 -7.43 -9.42 -16.87
N GLY A 52 -8.32 -9.83 -17.78
CA GLY A 52 -9.17 -11.02 -17.60
C GLY A 52 -10.50 -10.78 -16.88
N LEU A 53 -10.81 -9.55 -16.47
CA LEU A 53 -12.12 -9.17 -15.90
C LEU A 53 -12.81 -8.09 -16.74
N PRO A 54 -14.16 -8.09 -16.81
CA PRO A 54 -14.88 -7.04 -17.51
C PRO A 54 -14.72 -5.69 -16.78
N PRO A 55 -14.68 -4.57 -17.53
CA PRO A 55 -14.69 -3.23 -16.95
C PRO A 55 -15.99 -2.93 -16.21
N ASP A 56 -15.89 -2.12 -15.15
CA ASP A 56 -17.05 -1.63 -14.42
C ASP A 56 -17.62 -0.37 -15.08
N GLU A 57 -18.64 -0.56 -15.92
CA GLU A 57 -19.30 0.52 -16.67
C GLU A 57 -19.92 1.60 -15.75
N ILE A 58 -20.31 1.24 -14.52
CA ILE A 58 -20.86 2.20 -13.56
C ILE A 58 -19.77 3.16 -13.09
N VAL A 59 -18.58 2.63 -12.81
CA VAL A 59 -17.43 3.44 -12.39
C VAL A 59 -16.98 4.38 -13.51
N ILE A 60 -16.93 3.88 -14.74
CA ILE A 60 -16.61 4.69 -15.93
C ILE A 60 -17.60 5.85 -16.06
N LYS A 61 -18.91 5.57 -15.96
CA LYS A 61 -19.96 6.60 -16.07
C LYS A 61 -19.86 7.67 -14.99
N GLU A 62 -19.60 7.30 -13.73
CA GLU A 62 -19.42 8.28 -12.66
C GLU A 62 -18.12 9.10 -12.85
N LEU A 63 -17.03 8.47 -13.34
CA LEU A 63 -15.81 9.22 -13.71
C LEU A 63 -16.06 10.24 -14.81
N GLU A 64 -16.79 9.86 -15.87
CA GLU A 64 -17.17 10.78 -16.95
C GLU A 64 -18.03 11.94 -16.44
N LYS A 65 -18.92 11.69 -15.46
CA LYS A 65 -19.74 12.72 -14.84
C LYS A 65 -18.92 13.69 -14.00
N HIS A 66 -17.90 13.21 -13.29
CA HIS A 66 -17.07 14.05 -12.42
C HIS A 66 -15.94 14.78 -13.14
N TYR A 67 -15.28 14.12 -14.09
CA TYR A 67 -14.09 14.64 -14.77
C TYR A 67 -14.32 15.02 -16.25
N GLY A 68 -15.49 14.66 -16.81
CA GLY A 68 -15.81 14.79 -18.24
C GLY A 68 -15.37 13.57 -19.05
N LYS A 69 -15.92 13.39 -20.25
CA LYS A 69 -15.59 12.24 -21.13
C LYS A 69 -14.10 12.18 -21.49
N ASP A 70 -13.51 13.33 -21.82
CA ASP A 70 -12.08 13.46 -22.18
C ASP A 70 -11.21 13.88 -20.98
N GLY A 71 -11.70 13.63 -19.77
CA GLY A 71 -11.11 14.10 -18.51
C GLY A 71 -10.05 13.19 -17.89
N ILE A 72 -9.54 12.17 -18.60
CA ILE A 72 -8.61 11.17 -18.04
C ILE A 72 -7.38 11.79 -17.38
N ASN A 73 -6.83 12.86 -17.97
CA ASN A 73 -5.68 13.58 -17.43
C ASN A 73 -5.99 14.46 -16.21
N LYS A 74 -7.26 14.62 -15.85
CA LYS A 74 -7.74 15.41 -14.70
C LYS A 74 -8.06 14.55 -13.48
N VAL A 75 -7.97 13.23 -13.58
CA VAL A 75 -8.23 12.32 -12.46
C VAL A 75 -7.21 12.60 -11.35
N GLU A 76 -7.71 13.09 -10.22
CA GLU A 76 -6.88 13.42 -9.06
C GLU A 76 -6.17 12.19 -8.52
N LEU A 77 -4.98 12.37 -7.92
CA LEU A 77 -4.16 11.26 -7.46
C LEU A 77 -4.90 10.33 -6.49
N TYR A 78 -5.50 10.87 -5.43
CA TYR A 78 -6.16 10.07 -4.38
C TYR A 78 -7.29 9.17 -4.93
N PRO A 79 -8.35 9.69 -5.56
CA PRO A 79 -9.41 8.83 -6.10
C PRO A 79 -8.86 7.93 -7.22
N GLY A 80 -7.88 8.41 -8.00
CA GLY A 80 -7.20 7.63 -9.03
C GLY A 80 -6.56 6.36 -8.49
N VAL A 81 -5.76 6.43 -7.42
CA VAL A 81 -5.11 5.25 -6.83
C VAL A 81 -6.10 4.32 -6.12
N VAL A 82 -7.21 4.84 -5.58
CA VAL A 82 -8.22 4.01 -4.92
C VAL A 82 -8.98 3.12 -5.92
N ILE A 83 -9.29 3.68 -7.10
CA ILE A 83 -10.09 3.00 -8.13
C ILE A 83 -9.27 2.29 -9.20
N GLU A 84 -7.97 2.59 -9.32
CA GLU A 84 -7.06 1.95 -10.27
C GLU A 84 -7.15 0.42 -10.14
N ALA A 85 -7.20 -0.25 -11.29
CA ALA A 85 -7.25 -1.71 -11.33
C ALA A 85 -6.05 -2.33 -10.59
N ALA A 86 -6.35 -3.24 -9.66
CA ALA A 86 -5.35 -4.00 -8.92
C ALA A 86 -5.36 -5.46 -9.37
N LYS A 87 -4.18 -6.07 -9.42
CA LYS A 87 -4.08 -7.53 -9.62
C LYS A 87 -4.58 -8.26 -8.37
N ASN A 88 -5.09 -9.47 -8.58
CA ASN A 88 -5.52 -10.33 -7.48
C ASN A 88 -4.44 -11.36 -7.13
N ASP A 89 -3.25 -10.89 -6.77
CA ASP A 89 -2.03 -11.68 -6.50
C ASP A 89 -1.58 -11.62 -5.02
N GLY A 90 -2.52 -11.55 -4.10
CA GLY A 90 -2.27 -11.61 -2.65
C GLY A 90 -1.90 -10.28 -2.00
N LEU A 91 -1.22 -9.37 -2.71
CA LEU A 91 -0.94 -8.01 -2.23
C LEU A 91 -2.07 -7.01 -2.58
N SER A 92 -2.87 -7.30 -3.62
CA SER A 92 -4.05 -6.52 -4.06
C SER A 92 -3.83 -4.99 -4.09
N LEU A 93 -2.66 -4.57 -4.57
CA LEU A 93 -2.30 -3.17 -4.76
C LEU A 93 -2.36 -2.79 -6.26
N PRO A 94 -2.81 -1.57 -6.58
CA PRO A 94 -2.69 -1.02 -7.93
C PRO A 94 -1.23 -0.88 -8.37
N TYR A 95 -0.99 -0.89 -9.68
CA TYR A 95 0.37 -0.87 -10.21
C TYR A 95 1.09 0.45 -9.90
N THR A 96 0.42 1.60 -10.05
CA THR A 96 1.02 2.91 -9.70
C THR A 96 1.41 2.95 -8.22
N SER A 97 0.51 2.52 -7.34
CA SER A 97 0.73 2.52 -5.88
C SER A 97 1.89 1.61 -5.48
N SER A 98 1.94 0.38 -6.00
CA SER A 98 3.03 -0.57 -5.71
C SER A 98 4.40 -0.05 -6.14
N ARG A 99 4.49 0.61 -7.31
CA ARG A 99 5.74 1.24 -7.78
C ARG A 99 6.16 2.40 -6.90
N ALA A 100 5.23 3.25 -6.50
CA ALA A 100 5.51 4.39 -5.62
C ALA A 100 5.98 3.93 -4.24
N ILE A 101 5.27 2.99 -3.60
CA ILE A 101 5.63 2.45 -2.29
C ILE A 101 6.99 1.77 -2.33
N LEU A 102 7.27 0.95 -3.36
CA LEU A 102 8.56 0.27 -3.48
C LEU A 102 9.73 1.25 -3.69
N ALA A 103 9.51 2.31 -4.48
CA ALA A 103 10.51 3.35 -4.68
C ALA A 103 10.80 4.11 -3.38
N ASP A 104 9.75 4.48 -2.65
CA ASP A 104 9.88 5.17 -1.36
C ASP A 104 10.57 4.28 -0.31
N ALA A 105 10.16 3.02 -0.17
CA ALA A 105 10.79 2.06 0.73
C ALA A 105 12.29 1.88 0.42
N THR A 106 12.65 1.78 -0.87
CA THR A 106 14.05 1.71 -1.29
C THR A 106 14.82 3.00 -0.93
N ASN A 107 14.17 4.16 -1.09
CA ASN A 107 14.75 5.45 -0.76
C ASN A 107 14.96 5.60 0.75
N LEU A 108 13.99 5.21 1.58
CA LEU A 108 14.10 5.22 3.04
C LEU A 108 15.28 4.36 3.52
N LEU A 109 15.42 3.14 2.99
CA LEU A 109 16.50 2.23 3.38
C LEU A 109 17.87 2.72 2.94
N ARG A 110 18.00 3.23 1.72
CA ARG A 110 19.30 3.62 1.15
C ARG A 110 19.80 4.97 1.63
N ASN A 111 18.92 5.85 2.10
CA ASN A 111 19.31 7.19 2.56
C ASN A 111 19.36 7.31 4.08
N ASP A 112 19.09 6.24 4.82
CA ASP A 112 19.25 6.22 6.26
C ASP A 112 20.63 5.68 6.64
N ARG A 113 21.46 6.56 7.22
CA ARG A 113 22.82 6.20 7.68
C ARG A 113 22.82 5.01 8.63
N PHE A 114 21.78 4.85 9.44
CA PHE A 114 21.71 3.79 10.44
C PHE A 114 21.48 2.43 9.80
N TYR A 115 20.81 2.39 8.64
CA TYR A 115 20.60 1.16 7.86
C TYR A 115 21.74 0.86 6.88
N VAL A 116 22.47 1.88 6.42
CA VAL A 116 23.59 1.69 5.46
C VAL A 116 24.91 1.42 6.19
N ASP A 117 25.32 2.33 7.08
CA ASP A 117 26.64 2.26 7.74
C ASP A 117 26.52 1.76 9.19
N GLY A 118 25.40 2.05 9.85
CA GLY A 118 25.19 1.81 11.28
C GLY A 118 24.82 0.37 11.66
N ILE A 119 24.60 -0.54 10.70
CA ILE A 119 24.36 -1.97 11.01
C ILE A 119 25.69 -2.67 11.25
N ASN A 120 26.32 -2.37 12.40
CA ASN A 120 27.59 -2.97 12.80
C ASN A 120 27.67 -3.14 14.34
N PRO A 121 28.55 -4.04 14.85
CA PRO A 121 28.69 -4.27 16.29
C PRO A 121 29.21 -3.08 17.10
N HIS A 122 29.91 -2.13 16.48
CA HIS A 122 30.42 -0.94 17.17
C HIS A 122 29.28 0.01 17.54
N ASP A 123 28.35 0.24 16.61
CA ASP A 123 27.24 1.19 16.80
C ASP A 123 26.02 0.55 17.48
N LEU A 124 25.77 -0.75 17.27
CA LEU A 124 24.62 -1.47 17.84
C LEU A 124 24.94 -2.30 19.08
N THR A 125 26.20 -2.36 19.51
CA THR A 125 26.75 -3.41 20.39
C THR A 125 26.71 -4.80 19.75
N THR A 126 27.55 -5.73 20.22
CA THR A 126 27.53 -7.12 19.72
C THR A 126 26.15 -7.76 19.85
N TRP A 127 25.50 -7.58 21.02
CA TRP A 127 24.17 -8.12 21.26
C TRP A 127 23.12 -7.52 20.32
N GLY A 128 23.12 -6.20 20.12
CA GLY A 128 22.13 -5.54 19.26
C GLY A 128 22.31 -5.88 17.78
N TYR A 129 23.56 -5.98 17.32
CA TYR A 129 23.85 -6.43 15.95
C TYR A 129 23.38 -7.87 15.72
N GLU A 130 23.68 -8.81 16.64
CA GLU A 130 23.21 -10.19 16.55
C GLU A 130 21.68 -10.26 16.61
N TYR A 131 21.04 -9.46 17.46
CA TYR A 131 19.58 -9.41 17.55
C TYR A 131 18.92 -8.93 16.25
N ALA A 132 19.47 -7.88 15.63
CA ALA A 132 18.98 -7.34 14.36
C ALA A 132 19.28 -8.25 13.17
N ASN A 133 20.45 -8.90 13.13
CA ASN A 133 20.94 -9.67 11.99
C ASN A 133 20.75 -11.19 12.10
N SER A 134 20.03 -11.68 13.10
CA SER A 134 19.86 -13.14 13.36
C SER A 134 18.91 -13.86 12.38
N GLY A 135 18.52 -13.24 11.26
CA GLY A 135 17.58 -13.80 10.30
C GLY A 135 16.15 -13.92 10.83
N GLY A 136 15.17 -14.01 9.92
CA GLY A 136 13.74 -14.08 10.29
C GLY A 136 13.15 -12.75 10.79
N SER A 137 11.92 -12.80 11.29
CA SER A 137 11.16 -11.61 11.71
C SER A 137 11.61 -11.10 13.08
N VAL A 138 12.10 -9.85 13.12
CA VAL A 138 12.41 -9.14 14.38
C VAL A 138 11.15 -8.97 15.24
N PHE A 139 10.00 -8.76 14.61
CA PHE A 139 8.71 -8.66 15.31
C PHE A 139 8.41 -9.92 16.13
N SER A 140 8.61 -11.10 15.53
CA SER A 140 8.34 -12.36 16.23
C SER A 140 9.25 -12.56 17.44
N LYS A 141 10.54 -12.17 17.32
CA LYS A 141 11.50 -12.20 18.44
C LYS A 141 11.09 -11.26 19.56
N MET A 142 10.65 -10.06 19.21
CA MET A 142 10.21 -9.06 20.19
C MET A 142 9.01 -9.59 20.98
N ILE A 143 8.02 -10.18 20.31
CA ILE A 143 6.86 -10.79 20.99
C ILE A 143 7.30 -11.90 21.93
N LEU A 144 8.13 -12.85 21.49
CA LEU A 144 8.56 -13.96 22.34
C LEU A 144 9.44 -13.53 23.52
N ASN A 145 10.22 -12.46 23.38
CA ASN A 145 11.04 -11.92 24.46
C ASN A 145 10.20 -11.15 25.50
N CYS A 146 9.25 -10.34 25.03
CA CYS A 146 8.41 -9.51 25.91
C CYS A 146 7.23 -10.29 26.51
N LEU A 147 6.77 -11.34 25.84
CA LEU A 147 5.65 -12.19 26.22
C LEU A 147 6.08 -13.67 26.19
N PRO A 148 6.85 -14.13 27.20
CA PRO A 148 7.38 -15.50 27.21
C PRO A 148 6.29 -16.58 27.23
N GLU A 149 5.11 -16.25 27.80
CA GLU A 149 3.93 -17.13 27.85
C GLU A 149 3.06 -17.06 26.57
N TRP A 150 3.53 -16.40 25.51
CA TRP A 150 2.76 -16.19 24.26
C TRP A 150 2.08 -17.46 23.75
N LYS A 151 2.81 -18.57 23.69
CA LYS A 151 2.27 -19.85 23.18
C LYS A 151 1.17 -20.41 24.08
N GLU A 152 1.24 -20.19 25.38
CA GLU A 152 0.27 -20.67 26.36
C GLU A 152 -1.01 -19.84 26.32
N VAL A 153 -0.87 -18.51 26.20
CA VAL A 153 -2.00 -17.56 26.15
C VAL A 153 -2.76 -17.66 24.81
N VAL A 154 -2.03 -17.70 23.69
CA VAL A 154 -2.63 -17.67 22.35
C VAL A 154 -3.01 -19.06 21.85
N GLY A 155 -2.35 -20.11 22.35
CA GLY A 155 -2.63 -21.49 21.98
C GLY A 155 -2.30 -21.79 20.52
N LYS A 156 -3.21 -22.46 19.81
CA LYS A 156 -2.93 -23.08 18.49
C LYS A 156 -2.55 -22.08 17.38
N GLN A 157 -2.93 -20.81 17.50
CA GLN A 157 -2.67 -19.77 16.49
C GLN A 157 -1.38 -18.98 16.76
N ALA A 158 -0.66 -19.32 17.84
CA ALA A 158 0.51 -18.55 18.29
C ALA A 158 1.56 -18.37 17.20
N GLU A 159 1.86 -19.39 16.41
CA GLU A 159 2.89 -19.31 15.36
C GLU A 159 2.40 -18.56 14.11
N GLU A 160 1.13 -18.73 13.74
CA GLU A 160 0.53 -18.03 12.60
C GLU A 160 0.47 -16.51 12.84
N LEU A 161 0.08 -16.09 14.04
CA LEU A 161 -0.02 -14.67 14.40
C LEU A 161 1.36 -13.99 14.53
N LEU A 162 2.44 -14.74 14.77
CA LEU A 162 3.80 -14.18 14.72
C LEU A 162 4.25 -13.84 13.29
N ILE A 163 3.64 -14.49 12.28
CA ILE A 163 3.93 -14.27 10.86
C ILE A 163 2.92 -13.28 10.25
N SER A 164 1.66 -13.36 10.65
CA SER A 164 0.55 -12.56 10.10
C SER A 164 -0.37 -12.07 11.23
N PRO A 165 0.09 -11.08 12.02
CA PRO A 165 -0.61 -10.64 13.24
C PRO A 165 -1.99 -10.01 13.00
N PHE A 166 -2.27 -9.57 11.77
CA PHE A 166 -3.52 -8.91 11.40
C PHE A 166 -4.42 -9.77 10.52
N LYS A 167 -4.20 -11.08 10.47
CA LYS A 167 -5.08 -11.97 9.73
C LYS A 167 -6.42 -12.07 10.46
N VAL A 168 -7.45 -11.48 9.89
CA VAL A 168 -8.82 -11.63 10.39
C VAL A 168 -9.26 -13.07 10.11
N PRO A 169 -9.71 -13.83 11.12
CA PRO A 169 -10.30 -15.14 10.89
C PRO A 169 -11.47 -15.01 9.92
N ASN A 170 -11.59 -15.93 8.96
CA ASN A 170 -12.79 -15.98 8.12
C ASN A 170 -14.00 -16.20 9.04
N MET A 171 -14.91 -15.22 9.09
CA MET A 171 -16.24 -15.38 9.70
C MET A 171 -17.11 -16.31 8.85
#